data_AF-A0A7W7YPH0-F1
#
_entry.id   AF-A0A7W7YPH0-F1
#
_cell.length_a   1.000
_cell.length_b   1.000
_cell.length_c   1.000
_cell.angle_alpha   90.00
_cell.angle_beta   90.00
_cell.angle_gamma   90.00
#
_symmetry.space_group_name_H-M   'P 1'
#
loop_
_entity.id
_entity.type
_entity.pdbx_description
1 polymer ?
#
loop_
_entity_poly.entity_id
_entity_poly.type
_entity_poly.pdbx_seq_one_letter_code
_entity_poly.pdbx_strand_id
1 'polypeptide(L)'
;MLDPFATLSSPGLSSAKSSSELTPGEWSPELIVSLDWMRVAELVRGIASHAGCELAGSRVLGDGSLAFGMIERPTTMHPQRALVKISAWNEWGATPESVTQFAQEVSTAKNTRGILIAPAGFSPSAILAAQQYRIETVDAAALCAVLQTLPPERSDLFFTIATAGAFTQPSCPVCLNKLERVDSDTQNAPPAIQVISERGLYAEHITCDLLDIAAGAEVNFLYPVQTRAMRVCGHATGDFSCDGTITIEVGGTLDGRIAARALNVLEGGELRGQFRILESGDLEPFVTRPDRWHWSCRNLAGKAGCLSIQFAPHG
;
A
#
# COMPACT_ATOMS: atom_id res chain seq x y z
N MET A 1 -13.44 47.97 5.35
CA MET A 1 -12.18 47.78 4.60
C MET A 1 -11.26 47.04 5.56
N LEU A 2 -11.26 45.71 5.46
CA LEU A 2 -10.68 44.80 6.44
C LEU A 2 -9.83 43.76 5.70
N ASP A 3 -8.69 43.49 6.32
CA ASP A 3 -7.50 42.78 5.86
C ASP A 3 -7.75 41.28 5.56
N PRO A 4 -7.44 40.76 4.37
CA PRO A 4 -7.73 39.38 3.98
C PRO A 4 -6.65 38.34 4.35
N PHE A 5 -5.66 38.65 5.20
CA PHE A 5 -4.55 37.72 5.53
C PHE A 5 -4.40 37.33 7.01
N ALA A 6 -5.51 37.12 7.72
CA ALA A 6 -5.48 36.62 9.10
C ALA A 6 -6.37 35.39 9.30
N THR A 7 -5.93 34.22 8.80
CA THR A 7 -6.07 32.90 9.45
C THR A 7 -5.40 31.84 8.58
N LEU A 8 -4.08 31.74 8.73
CA LEU A 8 -3.35 30.51 8.39
C LEU A 8 -3.74 29.44 9.43
N SER A 9 -4.85 28.76 9.17
CA SER A 9 -5.08 27.44 9.75
C SER A 9 -4.34 26.43 8.88
N SER A 10 -3.25 25.91 9.45
CA SER A 10 -2.50 24.76 8.96
C SER A 10 -3.42 23.62 8.52
N PRO A 11 -3.09 22.83 7.49
CA PRO A 11 -3.79 21.59 7.18
C PRO A 11 -3.55 20.60 8.33
N GLY A 12 -4.45 20.61 9.30
CA GLY A 12 -4.59 19.55 10.27
C GLY A 12 -4.97 18.28 9.52
N LEU A 13 -4.12 17.26 9.67
CA LEU A 13 -4.44 15.87 9.37
C LEU A 13 -5.86 15.58 9.84
N SER A 14 -6.73 15.30 8.88
CA SER A 14 -8.13 15.00 9.16
C SER A 14 -8.18 13.75 10.02
N SER A 15 -8.64 13.97 11.25
CA SER A 15 -8.96 12.97 12.26
C SER A 15 -9.70 11.78 11.64
N ALA A 16 -9.32 10.60 12.09
CA ALA A 16 -9.91 9.32 11.78
C ALA A 16 -11.44 9.41 11.69
N LYS A 17 -11.97 9.24 10.47
CA LYS A 17 -13.37 8.86 10.29
C LYS A 17 -13.44 7.35 10.42
N SER A 18 -14.01 6.96 11.56
CA SER A 18 -14.73 5.71 11.82
C SER A 18 -15.14 4.99 10.55
N SER A 19 -14.75 3.72 10.46
CA SER A 19 -15.31 2.69 9.59
C SER A 19 -16.82 2.90 9.41
N SER A 20 -17.21 3.49 8.28
CA SER A 20 -18.59 3.52 7.84
C SER A 20 -18.97 2.07 7.55
N GLU A 21 -19.86 1.53 8.37
CA GLU A 21 -20.55 0.28 8.05
C GLU A 21 -21.16 0.43 6.64
N LEU A 22 -20.65 -0.33 5.68
CA LEU A 22 -21.19 -0.40 4.34
C LEU A 22 -22.66 -0.78 4.45
N THR A 23 -23.58 0.11 4.06
CA THR A 23 -25.01 -0.19 4.01
C THR A 23 -25.20 -1.37 3.05
N PRO A 24 -25.73 -2.53 3.52
CA PRO A 24 -25.85 -3.69 2.66
C PRO A 24 -26.81 -3.40 1.50
N GLY A 25 -26.33 -3.52 0.25
CA GLY A 25 -27.17 -3.50 -0.95
C GLY A 25 -27.09 -2.25 -1.83
N GLU A 26 -26.26 -1.25 -1.50
CA GLU A 26 -26.14 -0.03 -2.32
C GLU A 26 -24.74 0.18 -2.87
N TRP A 27 -24.67 0.75 -4.08
CA TRP A 27 -23.40 1.19 -4.66
C TRP A 27 -22.87 2.41 -3.93
N SER A 28 -21.64 2.30 -3.42
CA SER A 28 -20.86 3.42 -2.91
C SER A 28 -19.46 3.43 -3.53
N PRO A 29 -18.79 4.60 -3.58
CA PRO A 29 -17.39 4.68 -3.99
C PRO A 29 -16.48 3.80 -3.12
N GLU A 30 -16.74 3.74 -1.80
CA GLU A 30 -15.97 2.94 -0.84
C GLU A 30 -16.06 1.45 -1.16
N LEU A 31 -17.26 0.97 -1.54
CA LEU A 31 -17.44 -0.41 -1.98
C LEU A 31 -16.58 -0.69 -3.22
N ILE A 32 -16.63 0.18 -4.23
CA ILE A 32 -15.86 0.01 -5.48
C ILE A 32 -14.35 0.01 -5.22
N VAL A 33 -13.85 0.87 -4.33
CA VAL A 33 -12.43 0.88 -3.92
C VAL A 33 -12.03 -0.43 -3.24
N SER A 34 -12.93 -1.02 -2.44
CA SER A 34 -12.67 -2.26 -1.71
C SER A 34 -12.70 -3.53 -2.58
N LEU A 35 -13.23 -3.46 -3.79
CA LEU A 35 -13.35 -4.60 -4.69
C LEU A 35 -11.97 -5.10 -5.15
N ASP A 36 -11.84 -6.43 -5.24
CA ASP A 36 -10.78 -7.11 -5.98
C ASP A 36 -10.67 -6.55 -7.42
N TRP A 37 -9.44 -6.38 -7.94
CA TRP A 37 -9.20 -5.84 -9.28
C TRP A 37 -9.97 -6.59 -10.36
N MET A 38 -10.15 -7.91 -10.19
CA MET A 38 -10.91 -8.73 -11.12
C MET A 38 -12.40 -8.38 -11.10
N ARG A 39 -12.96 -8.06 -9.93
CA ARG A 39 -14.36 -7.61 -9.80
C ARG A 39 -14.57 -6.25 -10.44
N VAL A 40 -13.64 -5.31 -10.25
CA VAL A 40 -13.67 -4.02 -10.95
C VAL A 40 -13.60 -4.23 -12.46
N ALA A 41 -12.74 -5.14 -12.94
CA ALA A 41 -12.64 -5.44 -14.36
C ALA A 41 -13.91 -6.05 -14.95
N GLU A 42 -14.53 -7.01 -14.26
CA GLU A 42 -15.82 -7.59 -14.65
C GLU A 42 -16.92 -6.52 -14.69
N LEU A 43 -16.96 -5.64 -13.68
CA LEU A 43 -17.92 -4.56 -13.57
C LEU A 43 -17.81 -3.56 -14.72
N VAL A 44 -16.61 -3.05 -14.99
CA VAL A 44 -16.34 -2.09 -16.07
C VAL A 44 -16.68 -2.72 -17.43
N ARG A 45 -16.28 -3.97 -17.66
CA ARG A 45 -16.63 -4.68 -18.92
C ARG A 45 -18.14 -4.92 -19.04
N GLY A 46 -18.81 -5.21 -17.93
CA GLY A 46 -20.27 -5.33 -17.86
C GLY A 46 -20.97 -4.04 -18.25
N ILE A 47 -20.56 -2.92 -17.67
CA ILE A 47 -21.07 -1.57 -18.00
C ILE A 47 -20.86 -1.26 -19.48
N ALA A 48 -19.65 -1.48 -20.01
CA ALA A 48 -19.34 -1.20 -21.42
C ALA A 48 -20.17 -2.07 -22.38
N SER A 49 -20.32 -3.35 -22.07
CA SER A 49 -21.17 -4.26 -22.86
C SER A 49 -22.64 -3.84 -22.80
N HIS A 50 -23.13 -3.42 -21.64
CA HIS A 50 -24.50 -2.93 -21.48
C HIS A 50 -24.74 -1.64 -22.27
N ALA A 51 -23.74 -0.77 -22.37
CA ALA A 51 -23.76 0.42 -23.22
C ALA A 51 -23.69 0.11 -24.73
N GLY A 52 -23.65 -1.17 -25.12
CA GLY A 52 -23.61 -1.60 -26.52
C GLY A 52 -22.22 -1.52 -27.17
N CYS A 53 -21.15 -1.50 -26.36
CA CYS A 53 -19.79 -1.54 -26.88
C CYS A 53 -19.39 -2.98 -27.24
N GLU A 54 -18.64 -3.13 -28.33
CA GLU A 54 -17.97 -4.40 -28.66
C GLU A 54 -16.63 -4.46 -27.91
N LEU A 55 -16.40 -5.53 -27.15
CA LEU A 55 -15.20 -5.68 -26.34
C LEU A 55 -14.20 -6.63 -27.00
N ALA A 56 -12.95 -6.19 -27.06
CA ALA A 56 -11.82 -7.05 -27.40
C ALA A 56 -11.40 -7.91 -26.18
N GLY A 57 -10.42 -8.80 -26.43
CA GLY A 57 -9.78 -9.58 -25.39
C GLY A 57 -9.10 -8.71 -24.34
N SER A 58 -9.08 -9.21 -23.10
CA SER A 58 -8.36 -8.58 -21.98
C SER A 58 -6.92 -9.08 -21.92
N ARG A 59 -6.02 -8.17 -21.55
CA ARG A 59 -4.64 -8.48 -21.15
C ARG A 59 -4.49 -8.20 -19.66
N VAL A 60 -4.26 -9.26 -18.89
CA VAL A 60 -3.94 -9.19 -17.46
C VAL A 60 -2.43 -9.07 -17.29
N LEU A 61 -1.98 -8.19 -16.40
CA LEU A 61 -0.58 -8.02 -16.05
C LEU A 61 -0.30 -8.55 -14.63
N GLY A 62 0.96 -8.84 -14.34
CA GLY A 62 1.38 -9.43 -13.06
C GLY A 62 1.19 -8.52 -11.83
N ASP A 63 0.94 -7.23 -12.05
CA ASP A 63 0.66 -6.23 -11.02
C ASP A 63 -0.84 -6.10 -10.69
N GLY A 64 -1.69 -6.95 -11.28
CA GLY A 64 -3.14 -6.90 -11.13
C GLY A 64 -3.83 -5.84 -12.00
N SER A 65 -3.07 -5.10 -12.83
CA SER A 65 -3.67 -4.24 -13.84
C SER A 65 -4.25 -5.08 -14.98
N LEU A 66 -5.31 -4.55 -15.60
CA LEU A 66 -5.97 -5.17 -16.74
C LEU A 66 -6.22 -4.11 -17.80
N ALA A 67 -5.88 -4.43 -19.05
CA ALA A 67 -6.20 -3.60 -20.20
C ALA A 67 -7.07 -4.35 -21.21
N PHE A 68 -8.04 -3.66 -21.82
CA PHE A 68 -8.83 -4.22 -22.92
C PHE A 68 -9.20 -3.12 -23.92
N GLY A 69 -9.37 -3.51 -25.18
CA GLY A 69 -9.91 -2.62 -26.21
C GLY A 69 -11.43 -2.69 -26.25
N MET A 70 -12.07 -1.60 -26.63
CA MET A 70 -13.50 -1.60 -26.98
C MET A 70 -13.78 -0.71 -28.19
N ILE A 71 -14.88 -1.01 -28.87
CA ILE A 71 -15.43 -0.23 -29.97
C ILE A 71 -16.80 0.27 -29.56
N GLU A 72 -16.94 1.59 -29.48
CA GLU A 72 -18.20 2.26 -29.26
C GLU A 72 -18.91 2.50 -30.58
N ARG A 73 -20.23 2.33 -30.58
CA ARG A 73 -21.10 2.51 -31.76
C ARG A 73 -20.57 1.71 -32.97
N PRO A 74 -20.33 0.39 -32.80
CA PRO A 74 -19.67 -0.44 -33.81
C PRO A 74 -20.42 -0.50 -35.16
N THR A 75 -21.74 -0.33 -35.14
CA THR A 75 -22.61 -0.36 -36.33
C THR A 75 -22.68 0.96 -37.11
N THR A 76 -22.00 2.01 -36.65
CA THR A 76 -22.06 3.35 -37.28
C THR A 76 -20.93 3.55 -38.30
N MET A 77 -21.05 4.57 -39.16
CA MET A 77 -20.00 4.91 -40.14
C MET A 77 -18.66 5.32 -39.50
N HIS A 78 -18.65 5.72 -38.23
CA HIS A 78 -17.46 6.22 -37.53
C HIS A 78 -17.30 5.56 -36.15
N PRO A 79 -16.98 4.25 -36.09
CA PRO A 79 -16.77 3.55 -34.84
C PRO A 79 -15.61 4.19 -34.06
N GLN A 80 -15.80 4.39 -32.77
CA GLN A 80 -14.77 4.98 -31.91
C GLN A 80 -14.05 3.87 -31.14
N ARG A 81 -12.73 3.83 -31.25
CA ARG A 81 -11.90 2.84 -30.54
C ARG A 81 -11.41 3.44 -29.24
N ALA A 82 -11.55 2.69 -28.17
CA ALA A 82 -10.98 3.03 -26.87
C ALA A 82 -10.10 1.89 -26.36
N LEU A 83 -8.98 2.25 -25.74
CA LEU A 83 -8.18 1.36 -24.91
C LEU A 83 -8.50 1.72 -23.46
N VAL A 84 -8.97 0.74 -22.70
CA VAL A 84 -9.30 0.89 -21.29
C VAL A 84 -8.22 0.18 -20.47
N LYS A 85 -7.68 0.83 -19.45
CA LYS A 85 -6.75 0.23 -18.47
C LYS A 85 -7.27 0.47 -17.07
N ILE A 86 -7.27 -0.58 -16.27
CA ILE A 86 -7.50 -0.52 -14.82
C ILE A 86 -6.12 -0.47 -14.17
N SER A 87 -5.95 0.44 -13.22
CA SER A 87 -4.69 0.66 -12.51
C SER A 87 -4.24 -0.60 -11.78
N ALA A 88 -2.93 -0.74 -11.59
CA ALA A 88 -2.38 -1.86 -10.83
C ALA A 88 -2.88 -1.85 -9.39
N TRP A 89 -2.91 -3.01 -8.73
CA TRP A 89 -3.37 -3.11 -7.34
C TRP A 89 -2.54 -2.18 -6.46
N ASN A 90 -1.22 -2.30 -6.48
CA ASN A 90 -0.31 -1.46 -5.68
C ASN A 90 -0.31 0.04 -6.08
N GLU A 91 -0.95 0.39 -7.20
CA GLU A 91 -1.12 1.75 -7.70
C GLU A 91 -2.61 2.07 -7.90
N TRP A 92 -3.46 1.64 -6.97
CA TRP A 92 -4.92 1.79 -7.06
C TRP A 92 -5.37 3.25 -7.26
N GLY A 93 -4.54 4.20 -6.80
CA GLY A 93 -4.59 5.60 -7.14
C GLY A 93 -3.54 5.95 -8.18
N ALA A 94 -3.94 6.64 -9.25
CA ALA A 94 -3.07 6.94 -10.37
C ALA A 94 -2.07 8.07 -10.07
N THR A 95 -0.85 7.90 -10.59
CA THR A 95 0.27 8.84 -10.52
C THR A 95 0.52 9.46 -11.90
N PRO A 96 1.26 10.59 -12.00
CA PRO A 96 1.67 11.14 -13.29
C PRO A 96 2.44 10.13 -14.15
N GLU A 97 3.25 9.29 -13.52
CA GLU A 97 4.05 8.26 -14.17
C GLU A 97 3.15 7.18 -14.78
N SER A 98 2.15 6.68 -14.03
CA SER A 98 1.24 5.65 -14.52
C SER A 98 0.35 6.17 -15.67
N VAL A 99 -0.08 7.43 -15.59
CA VAL A 99 -0.79 8.12 -16.69
C VAL A 99 0.10 8.25 -17.93
N THR A 100 1.35 8.67 -17.76
CA THR A 100 2.29 8.85 -18.88
C THR A 100 2.62 7.51 -19.56
N GLN A 101 2.83 6.46 -18.78
CA GLN A 101 3.05 5.11 -19.30
C GLN A 101 1.84 4.62 -20.09
N PHE A 102 0.63 4.84 -19.57
CA PHE A 102 -0.58 4.47 -20.28
C PHE A 102 -0.78 5.28 -21.57
N ALA A 103 -0.47 6.58 -21.55
CA ALA A 103 -0.51 7.41 -22.76
C ALA A 103 0.43 6.89 -23.86
N GLN A 104 1.61 6.39 -23.48
CA GLN A 104 2.52 5.72 -24.41
C GLN A 104 1.87 4.47 -25.00
N GLU A 105 1.23 3.61 -24.19
CA GLU A 105 0.50 2.43 -24.68
C GLU A 105 -0.59 2.83 -25.68
N VAL A 106 -1.40 3.84 -25.36
CA VAL A 106 -2.46 4.36 -26.24
C VAL A 106 -1.89 4.90 -27.56
N SER A 107 -0.74 5.58 -27.52
CA SER A 107 -0.10 6.14 -28.72
C SER A 107 0.33 5.08 -29.75
N THR A 108 0.60 3.85 -29.29
CA THR A 108 0.91 2.73 -30.19
C THR A 108 -0.34 2.18 -30.90
N ALA A 109 -1.54 2.48 -30.38
CA ALA A 109 -2.82 2.07 -30.95
C ALA A 109 -3.38 3.16 -31.88
N LYS A 110 -3.45 2.87 -33.19
CA LYS A 110 -3.98 3.82 -34.19
C LYS A 110 -5.42 4.24 -33.89
N ASN A 111 -5.69 5.54 -33.98
CA ASN A 111 -7.03 6.16 -33.82
C ASN A 111 -7.79 5.66 -32.59
N THR A 112 -7.09 5.57 -31.45
CA THR A 112 -7.64 5.02 -30.21
C THR A 112 -7.54 6.07 -29.10
N ARG A 113 -8.63 6.29 -28.36
CA ARG A 113 -8.61 7.10 -27.14
C ARG A 113 -8.26 6.24 -25.92
N GLY A 114 -7.66 6.83 -24.90
CA GLY A 114 -7.33 6.14 -23.65
C GLY A 114 -8.33 6.44 -22.55
N ILE A 115 -8.74 5.41 -21.81
CA ILE A 115 -9.53 5.51 -20.57
C ILE A 115 -8.74 4.82 -19.47
N LEU A 116 -8.31 5.58 -18.46
CA LEU A 116 -7.63 5.05 -17.29
C LEU A 116 -8.59 5.03 -16.10
N ILE A 117 -8.72 3.85 -15.49
CA ILE A 117 -9.57 3.61 -14.34
C ILE A 117 -8.66 3.46 -13.11
N ALA A 118 -8.81 4.37 -12.15
CA ALA A 118 -8.06 4.36 -10.89
C ALA A 118 -9.06 4.47 -9.74
N PRO A 119 -9.49 3.34 -9.15
CA PRO A 119 -10.57 3.36 -8.17
C PRO A 119 -10.27 4.24 -6.95
N ALA A 120 -9.01 4.28 -6.47
CA ALA A 120 -8.61 5.19 -5.38
C ALA A 120 -8.33 6.64 -5.83
N GLY A 121 -8.68 6.99 -7.07
CA GLY A 121 -8.60 8.35 -7.60
C GLY A 121 -7.27 8.69 -8.27
N PHE A 122 -7.07 9.98 -8.51
CA PHE A 122 -5.93 10.54 -9.23
C PHE A 122 -5.26 11.62 -8.38
N SER A 123 -3.94 11.62 -8.30
CA SER A 123 -3.22 12.76 -7.72
C SER A 123 -3.45 14.03 -8.56
N PRO A 124 -3.32 15.24 -7.99
CA PRO A 124 -3.46 16.48 -8.76
C PRO A 124 -2.55 16.53 -10.00
N SER A 125 -1.31 16.04 -9.85
CA SER A 125 -0.36 15.95 -10.96
C SER A 125 -0.77 14.90 -12.00
N ALA A 126 -1.42 13.80 -11.59
CA ALA A 126 -1.94 12.79 -12.50
C ALA A 126 -3.10 13.33 -13.35
N ILE A 127 -3.98 14.15 -12.76
CA ILE A 127 -5.04 14.85 -13.50
C ILE A 127 -4.46 15.79 -14.56
N LEU A 128 -3.43 16.58 -14.23
CA LEU A 128 -2.75 17.44 -15.20
C LEU A 128 -2.12 16.64 -16.34
N ALA A 129 -1.45 15.52 -16.02
CA ALA A 129 -0.89 14.62 -17.03
C ALA A 129 -1.99 14.03 -17.92
N ALA A 130 -3.12 13.60 -17.34
CA ALA A 130 -4.23 13.00 -18.09
C ALA A 130 -4.83 14.01 -19.08
N GLN A 131 -5.00 15.28 -18.66
CA GLN A 131 -5.44 16.36 -19.54
C GLN A 131 -4.45 16.61 -20.69
N GLN A 132 -3.14 16.67 -20.38
CA GLN A 132 -2.09 16.86 -21.39
C GLN A 132 -2.11 15.76 -22.46
N TYR A 133 -2.25 14.51 -22.05
CA TYR A 133 -2.27 13.35 -22.95
C TYR A 133 -3.67 12.98 -23.47
N ARG A 134 -4.71 13.73 -23.09
CA ARG A 134 -6.12 13.47 -23.43
C ARG A 134 -6.59 12.07 -23.04
N ILE A 135 -6.15 11.62 -21.87
CA ILE A 135 -6.61 10.38 -21.24
C ILE A 135 -7.88 10.69 -20.44
N GLU A 136 -8.94 9.93 -20.69
CA GLU A 136 -10.16 9.99 -19.89
C GLU A 136 -9.89 9.33 -18.53
N THR A 137 -10.22 10.04 -17.45
CA THR A 137 -9.99 9.60 -16.07
C THR A 137 -11.30 9.12 -15.46
N VAL A 138 -11.29 7.91 -14.89
CA VAL A 138 -12.46 7.33 -14.23
C VAL A 138 -12.03 6.83 -12.85
N ASP A 139 -12.64 7.34 -11.79
CA ASP A 139 -12.43 6.89 -10.42
C ASP A 139 -13.65 6.12 -9.87
N ALA A 140 -13.59 5.70 -8.61
CA ALA A 140 -14.71 5.00 -7.98
C ALA A 140 -15.99 5.85 -7.91
N ALA A 141 -15.88 7.17 -7.73
CA ALA A 141 -17.04 8.06 -7.71
C ALA A 141 -17.73 8.13 -9.08
N ALA A 142 -16.95 8.24 -10.15
CA ALA A 142 -17.46 8.20 -11.52
C ALA A 142 -18.12 6.86 -11.86
N LEU A 143 -17.51 5.72 -11.47
CA LEU A 143 -18.12 4.40 -11.66
C LEU A 143 -19.42 4.24 -10.86
N CYS A 144 -19.43 4.70 -9.61
CA CYS A 144 -20.61 4.66 -8.74
C CYS A 144 -21.77 5.45 -9.36
N ALA A 145 -21.50 6.65 -9.86
CA ALA A 145 -22.50 7.48 -10.54
C ALA A 145 -23.07 6.76 -11.77
N VAL A 146 -22.24 6.11 -12.59
CA VAL A 146 -22.71 5.33 -13.74
C VAL A 146 -23.63 4.20 -13.29
N LEU A 147 -23.24 3.42 -12.28
CA LEU A 147 -24.03 2.30 -11.77
C LEU A 147 -25.39 2.74 -11.23
N GLN A 148 -25.43 3.88 -10.53
CA GLN A 148 -26.68 4.45 -9.99
C GLN A 148 -27.61 4.99 -11.09
N THR A 149 -27.11 5.30 -12.29
CA THR A 149 -27.94 5.73 -13.43
C THR A 149 -28.51 4.56 -14.26
N LEU A 150 -28.05 3.34 -14.02
CA LEU A 150 -28.57 2.15 -14.71
C LEU A 150 -30.00 1.84 -14.29
N PRO A 151 -30.77 1.12 -15.12
CA PRO A 151 -32.02 0.52 -14.68
C PRO A 151 -31.80 -0.31 -13.40
N PRO A 152 -32.71 -0.23 -12.40
CA PRO A 152 -32.52 -0.90 -11.10
C PRO A 152 -32.14 -2.37 -11.22
N GLU A 153 -32.80 -3.10 -12.12
CA GLU A 153 -32.56 -4.54 -12.32
C GLU A 153 -31.13 -4.83 -12.83
N ARG A 154 -30.55 -3.89 -13.59
CA ARG A 154 -29.17 -3.99 -14.08
C ARG A 154 -28.16 -3.61 -13.01
N SER A 155 -28.46 -2.56 -12.26
CA SER A 155 -27.65 -2.12 -11.13
C SER A 155 -27.54 -3.23 -10.07
N ASP A 156 -28.67 -3.85 -9.71
CA ASP A 156 -28.75 -4.95 -8.73
C ASP A 156 -28.03 -6.21 -9.21
N LEU A 157 -28.14 -6.54 -10.51
CA LEU A 157 -27.42 -7.66 -11.10
C LEU A 157 -25.91 -7.47 -10.99
N PHE A 158 -25.40 -6.29 -11.35
CA PHE A 158 -23.98 -5.97 -11.23
C PHE A 158 -23.53 -5.97 -9.77
N PHE A 159 -24.37 -5.49 -8.85
CA PHE A 159 -24.07 -5.49 -7.42
C PHE A 159 -23.89 -6.92 -6.92
N THR A 160 -24.83 -7.79 -7.25
CA THR A 160 -24.82 -9.21 -6.87
C THR A 160 -23.56 -9.92 -7.40
N ILE A 161 -23.18 -9.66 -8.65
CA ILE A 161 -21.99 -10.28 -9.26
C ILE A 161 -20.71 -9.75 -8.62
N ALA A 162 -20.60 -8.42 -8.43
CA ALA A 162 -19.40 -7.79 -7.89
C ALA A 162 -19.14 -8.19 -6.43
N THR A 163 -20.20 -8.35 -5.63
CA THR A 163 -20.14 -8.65 -4.19
C THR A 163 -20.25 -10.15 -3.85
N ALA A 164 -20.26 -11.03 -4.86
CA ALA A 164 -20.30 -12.47 -4.62
C ALA A 164 -18.97 -13.01 -4.06
N GLY A 165 -19.05 -13.79 -2.98
CA GLY A 165 -17.91 -14.48 -2.37
C GLY A 165 -16.93 -13.55 -1.66
N ALA A 166 -15.64 -13.89 -1.65
CA ALA A 166 -14.58 -13.06 -1.07
C ALA A 166 -14.20 -11.92 -2.02
N PHE A 167 -15.10 -10.93 -2.16
CA PHE A 167 -14.97 -9.86 -3.14
C PHE A 167 -13.92 -8.80 -2.81
N THR A 168 -13.52 -8.65 -1.55
CA THR A 168 -12.44 -7.74 -1.11
C THR A 168 -11.07 -8.39 -1.10
N GLN A 169 -11.01 -9.71 -1.17
CA GLN A 169 -9.77 -10.45 -1.21
C GLN A 169 -9.26 -10.48 -2.66
N PRO A 170 -8.04 -9.97 -2.94
CA PRO A 170 -7.54 -9.89 -4.30
C PRO A 170 -7.29 -11.27 -4.90
N SER A 171 -7.44 -11.35 -6.22
CA SER A 171 -7.15 -12.57 -6.98
C SER A 171 -5.74 -12.53 -7.57
N CYS A 172 -5.09 -13.69 -7.69
CA CYS A 172 -3.80 -13.81 -8.36
C CYS A 172 -3.97 -13.58 -9.88
N PRO A 173 -3.24 -12.65 -10.51
CA PRO A 173 -3.36 -12.40 -11.95
C PRO A 173 -2.92 -13.57 -12.85
N VAL A 174 -2.24 -14.57 -12.28
CA VAL A 174 -1.68 -15.72 -13.02
C VAL A 174 -2.54 -16.98 -12.93
N CYS A 175 -3.08 -17.29 -11.74
CA CYS A 175 -3.89 -18.49 -11.51
C CYS A 175 -5.35 -18.21 -11.15
N LEU A 176 -5.73 -16.93 -10.94
CA LEU A 176 -7.07 -16.46 -10.56
C LEU A 176 -7.58 -16.95 -9.20
N ASN A 177 -6.78 -17.73 -8.47
CA ASN A 177 -7.09 -18.08 -7.08
C ASN A 177 -6.92 -16.85 -6.19
N LYS A 178 -7.72 -16.82 -5.11
CA LYS A 178 -7.64 -15.83 -4.04
C LYS A 178 -6.24 -15.82 -3.41
N LEU A 179 -5.69 -14.63 -3.22
CA LEU A 179 -4.41 -14.42 -2.52
C LEU A 179 -4.62 -14.56 -1.02
N GLU A 180 -3.58 -14.92 -0.30
CA GLU A 180 -3.61 -15.02 1.15
C GLU A 180 -2.81 -13.91 1.80
N ARG A 181 -3.29 -13.47 2.96
CA ARG A 181 -2.55 -12.56 3.81
C ARG A 181 -1.31 -13.29 4.35
N VAL A 182 -0.15 -12.70 4.09
CA VAL A 182 1.15 -13.10 4.61
C VAL A 182 1.67 -11.93 5.42
N ASP A 183 1.85 -12.13 6.72
CA ASP A 183 2.49 -11.14 7.58
C ASP A 183 4.00 -11.15 7.27
N SER A 184 4.60 -10.01 6.93
CA SER A 184 6.01 -9.95 6.49
C SER A 184 6.99 -10.39 7.58
N ASP A 185 6.54 -10.49 8.83
CA ASP A 185 7.29 -11.04 9.96
C ASP A 185 7.58 -12.55 9.84
N THR A 186 6.94 -13.26 8.91
CA THR A 186 7.21 -14.70 8.68
C THR A 186 8.33 -15.00 7.69
N GLN A 187 8.90 -14.00 6.99
CA GLN A 187 9.87 -14.27 5.90
C GLN A 187 11.30 -13.77 6.09
N ASN A 188 11.61 -13.01 7.13
CA ASN A 188 13.00 -12.77 7.52
C ASN A 188 13.16 -13.10 9.00
N ALA A 189 13.78 -14.23 9.31
CA ALA A 189 14.39 -14.39 10.62
C ALA A 189 15.35 -13.19 10.79
N PRO A 190 15.16 -12.33 11.79
CA PRO A 190 16.09 -11.25 12.04
C PRO A 190 17.51 -11.84 12.13
N PRO A 191 18.55 -11.17 11.58
CA PRO A 191 19.91 -11.64 11.75
C PRO A 191 20.16 -11.92 13.23
N ALA A 192 20.72 -13.09 13.53
CA ALA A 192 20.93 -13.53 14.90
C ALA A 192 21.80 -12.52 15.67
N ILE A 193 22.74 -11.87 14.97
CA ILE A 193 23.64 -10.87 15.54
C ILE A 193 23.90 -9.78 14.50
N GLN A 194 23.78 -8.51 14.89
CA GLN A 194 24.19 -7.35 14.11
C GLN A 194 25.27 -6.59 14.87
N VAL A 195 26.45 -6.41 14.27
CA VAL A 195 27.57 -5.69 14.88
C VAL A 195 27.76 -4.36 14.15
N ILE A 196 27.74 -3.25 14.88
CA ILE A 196 28.02 -1.92 14.37
C ILE A 196 29.36 -1.44 14.92
N SER A 197 30.32 -1.27 14.01
CA SER A 197 31.69 -0.83 14.36
C SER A 197 32.06 0.52 13.76
N GLU A 198 31.21 1.07 12.89
CA GLU A 198 31.46 2.33 12.19
C GLU A 198 30.73 3.50 12.86
N ARG A 199 31.22 4.71 12.58
CA ARG A 199 30.57 5.95 13.03
C ARG A 199 29.63 6.43 11.94
N GLY A 200 28.40 6.79 12.30
CA GLY A 200 27.46 7.28 11.30
C GLY A 200 26.01 7.42 11.74
N LEU A 201 25.23 7.90 10.80
CA LEU A 201 23.78 7.99 10.88
C LEU A 201 23.16 6.76 10.22
N TYR A 202 22.30 6.06 10.95
CA TYR A 202 21.58 4.89 10.46
C TYR A 202 20.13 5.27 10.21
N ALA A 203 19.78 5.35 8.92
CA ALA A 203 18.44 5.65 8.42
C ALA A 203 17.65 4.37 8.06
N GLU A 204 18.04 3.22 8.61
CA GLU A 204 17.39 1.93 8.39
C GLU A 204 16.71 1.43 9.66
N HIS A 205 15.63 0.66 9.52
CA HIS A 205 15.02 -0.03 10.65
C HIS A 205 15.86 -1.25 11.03
N ILE A 206 16.34 -1.29 12.28
CA ILE A 206 17.13 -2.41 12.79
C ILE A 206 16.23 -3.34 13.58
N THR A 207 16.23 -4.62 13.18
CA THR A 207 15.60 -5.71 13.92
C THR A 207 16.53 -6.91 13.95
N CYS A 208 17.05 -7.26 15.13
CA CYS A 208 18.00 -8.36 15.31
C CYS A 208 17.82 -9.05 16.67
N ASP A 209 18.32 -10.28 16.81
CA ASP A 209 18.29 -10.96 18.13
C ASP A 209 19.32 -10.35 19.09
N LEU A 210 20.53 -10.05 18.62
CA LEU A 210 21.58 -9.38 19.38
C LEU A 210 22.16 -8.20 18.59
N LEU A 211 22.07 -6.98 19.14
CA LEU A 211 22.78 -5.82 18.62
C LEU A 211 24.06 -5.58 19.43
N ASP A 212 25.20 -5.49 18.76
CA ASP A 212 26.49 -5.21 19.39
C ASP A 212 27.09 -3.91 18.83
N ILE A 213 27.18 -2.89 19.67
CA ILE A 213 27.84 -1.62 19.33
C ILE A 213 29.28 -1.70 19.81
N ALA A 214 30.21 -1.82 18.86
CA ALA A 214 31.62 -2.01 19.18
C ALA A 214 32.26 -0.77 19.83
N ALA A 215 33.36 -1.00 20.55
CA ALA A 215 34.11 0.08 21.17
C ALA A 215 34.63 1.08 20.13
N GLY A 216 34.47 2.37 20.40
CA GLY A 216 34.86 3.46 19.49
C GLY A 216 33.87 3.80 18.37
N ALA A 217 32.78 3.03 18.26
CA ALA A 217 31.64 3.37 17.40
C ALA A 217 30.82 4.51 18.02
N GLU A 218 30.27 5.37 17.16
CA GLU A 218 29.39 6.49 17.52
C GLU A 218 28.24 6.52 16.53
N VAL A 219 27.06 6.14 17.00
CA VAL A 219 25.95 5.76 16.14
C VAL A 219 24.71 6.54 16.50
N ASN A 220 24.08 7.15 15.50
CA ASN A 220 22.82 7.87 15.65
C ASN A 220 21.73 7.18 14.81
N PHE A 221 20.75 6.58 15.48
CA PHE A 221 19.62 5.92 14.81
C PHE A 221 18.49 6.92 14.57
N LEU A 222 18.08 7.07 13.31
CA LEU A 222 16.96 7.92 12.94
C LEU A 222 15.61 7.23 13.14
N TYR A 223 15.60 5.90 13.20
CA TYR A 223 14.43 5.08 13.41
C TYR A 223 14.57 4.21 14.67
N PRO A 224 13.44 3.80 15.28
CA PRO A 224 13.47 2.93 16.44
C PRO A 224 14.16 1.59 16.16
N VAL A 225 15.02 1.18 17.08
CA VAL A 225 15.78 -0.07 17.05
C VAL A 225 15.06 -1.13 17.88
N GLN A 226 14.78 -2.29 17.30
CA GLN A 226 14.12 -3.42 17.98
C GLN A 226 15.07 -4.60 18.12
N THR A 227 15.30 -5.07 19.35
CA THR A 227 16.26 -6.17 19.60
C THR A 227 15.80 -7.10 20.70
N ARG A 228 16.27 -8.35 20.75
CA ARG A 228 16.05 -9.23 21.91
C ARG A 228 17.11 -9.02 23.01
N ALA A 229 18.33 -8.70 22.61
CA ALA A 229 19.43 -8.34 23.49
C ALA A 229 20.30 -7.27 22.84
N MET A 230 20.94 -6.46 23.67
CA MET A 230 21.83 -5.40 23.18
C MET A 230 23.09 -5.33 24.05
N ARG A 231 24.25 -5.20 23.41
CA ARG A 231 25.54 -4.90 24.05
C ARG A 231 26.07 -3.59 23.52
N VAL A 232 26.48 -2.69 24.42
CA VAL A 232 26.92 -1.34 24.06
C VAL A 232 28.31 -1.09 24.65
N CYS A 233 29.34 -1.16 23.81
CA CYS A 233 30.72 -0.78 24.14
C CYS A 233 31.10 0.60 23.58
N GLY A 234 30.32 1.15 22.64
CA GLY A 234 30.51 2.48 22.03
C GLY A 234 29.43 3.48 22.45
N HIS A 235 29.20 4.51 21.63
CA HIS A 235 28.14 5.50 21.83
C HIS A 235 26.96 5.23 20.88
N ALA A 236 25.75 5.12 21.41
CA ALA A 236 24.53 4.89 20.65
C ALA A 236 23.42 5.86 21.08
N THR A 237 22.84 6.56 20.11
CA THR A 237 21.75 7.52 20.34
C THR A 237 20.52 7.14 19.50
N GLY A 238 19.34 7.11 20.12
CA GLY A 238 18.09 6.83 19.42
C GLY A 238 16.95 6.34 20.30
N ASP A 239 15.93 5.76 19.66
CA ASP A 239 14.83 5.09 20.34
C ASP A 239 15.07 3.58 20.32
N PHE A 240 15.08 2.93 21.49
CA PHE A 240 15.41 1.52 21.64
C PHE A 240 14.27 0.75 22.30
N SER A 241 13.91 -0.38 21.72
CA SER A 241 12.99 -1.36 22.30
C SER A 241 13.69 -2.71 22.37
N CYS A 242 13.91 -3.21 23.58
CA CYS A 242 14.61 -4.46 23.85
C CYS A 242 13.71 -5.45 24.60
N ASP A 243 13.51 -6.63 24.02
CA ASP A 243 12.67 -7.68 24.59
C ASP A 243 13.37 -8.46 25.72
N GLY A 244 14.65 -8.19 25.95
CA GLY A 244 15.47 -8.85 26.96
C GLY A 244 16.40 -7.87 27.67
N THR A 245 17.68 -8.21 27.76
CA THR A 245 18.67 -7.46 28.54
C THR A 245 19.50 -6.55 27.64
N ILE A 246 19.58 -5.28 28.02
CA ILE A 246 20.57 -4.34 27.49
C ILE A 246 21.77 -4.34 28.46
N THR A 247 22.97 -4.58 27.95
CA THR A 247 24.22 -4.50 28.72
C THR A 247 25.08 -3.35 28.19
N ILE A 248 25.31 -2.34 29.04
CA ILE A 248 26.23 -1.24 28.75
C ILE A 248 27.58 -1.60 29.37
N GLU A 249 28.56 -1.81 28.51
CA GLU A 249 29.93 -2.21 28.86
C GLU A 249 30.76 -0.99 29.27
N VAL A 250 31.98 -1.23 29.76
CA VAL A 250 32.90 -0.17 30.22
C VAL A 250 33.20 0.81 29.08
N GLY A 251 32.91 2.10 29.28
CA GLY A 251 33.09 3.15 28.27
C GLY A 251 31.95 3.25 27.23
N GLY A 252 30.93 2.41 27.35
CA GLY A 252 29.71 2.49 26.54
C GLY A 252 28.80 3.62 27.00
N THR A 253 28.10 4.24 26.05
CA THR A 253 27.09 5.27 26.33
C THR A 253 25.84 5.00 25.50
N LEU A 254 24.69 4.93 26.15
CA LEU A 254 23.40 4.79 25.50
C LEU A 254 22.52 6.01 25.81
N ASP A 255 22.10 6.75 24.80
CA ASP A 255 21.31 7.99 24.92
C ASP A 255 19.97 7.90 24.15
N GLY A 256 18.88 8.32 24.77
CA GLY A 256 17.58 8.46 24.12
C GLY A 256 16.41 7.84 24.87
N ARG A 257 15.41 7.30 24.16
CA ARG A 257 14.23 6.66 24.78
C ARG A 257 14.37 5.16 24.74
N ILE A 258 14.38 4.53 25.91
CA ILE A 258 14.77 3.12 26.05
C ILE A 258 13.66 2.34 26.76
N ALA A 259 13.13 1.32 26.10
CA ALA A 259 12.24 0.32 26.67
C ALA A 259 13.01 -1.01 26.75
N ALA A 260 13.14 -1.60 27.93
CA ALA A 260 13.82 -2.88 28.09
C ALA A 260 13.20 -3.72 29.21
N ARG A 261 13.37 -5.06 29.17
CA ARG A 261 13.00 -5.92 30.31
C ARG A 261 14.03 -5.86 31.43
N ALA A 262 15.30 -5.80 31.06
CA ALA A 262 16.40 -5.68 32.00
C ALA A 262 17.48 -4.76 31.44
N LEU A 263 18.13 -4.01 32.34
CA LEU A 263 19.26 -3.17 32.01
C LEU A 263 20.39 -3.51 32.98
N ASN A 264 21.57 -3.80 32.43
CA ASN A 264 22.80 -3.99 33.17
C ASN A 264 23.80 -2.92 32.75
N VAL A 265 24.23 -2.09 33.69
CA VAL A 265 25.22 -1.04 33.44
C VAL A 265 26.47 -1.40 34.23
N LEU A 266 27.55 -1.75 33.51
CA LEU A 266 28.82 -2.07 34.13
C LEU A 266 29.56 -0.81 34.57
N GLU A 267 30.55 -0.96 35.44
CA GLU A 267 31.32 0.15 36.00
C GLU A 267 32.02 0.94 34.88
N GLY A 268 31.67 2.22 34.72
CA GLY A 268 32.14 3.07 33.62
C GLY A 268 31.24 3.10 32.38
N GLY A 269 30.09 2.43 32.40
CA GLY A 269 29.03 2.62 31.41
C GLY A 269 28.11 3.79 31.78
N GLU A 270 27.60 4.49 30.78
CA GLU A 270 26.70 5.63 30.96
C GLU A 270 25.34 5.41 30.27
N LEU A 271 24.26 5.67 31.00
CA LEU A 271 22.90 5.69 30.48
C LEU A 271 22.36 7.12 30.56
N ARG A 272 21.87 7.65 29.43
CA ARG A 272 21.30 9.00 29.32
C ARG A 272 19.92 8.93 28.66
N GLY A 273 19.00 9.79 29.08
CA GLY A 273 17.66 9.89 28.51
C GLY A 273 16.55 9.23 29.35
N GLN A 274 15.45 8.87 28.69
CA GLN A 274 14.24 8.34 29.33
C GLN A 274 14.24 6.82 29.24
N PHE A 275 14.04 6.13 30.36
CA PHE A 275 13.99 4.67 30.38
C PHE A 275 12.69 4.15 31.02
N ARG A 276 12.20 3.03 30.50
CA ARG A 276 11.07 2.27 31.05
C ARG A 276 11.45 0.80 31.13
N ILE A 277 11.39 0.24 32.35
CA ILE A 277 11.51 -1.20 32.57
C ILE A 277 10.13 -1.83 32.41
N LEU A 278 10.04 -2.86 31.57
CA LEU A 278 8.79 -3.54 31.27
C LEU A 278 8.58 -4.71 32.24
N GLU A 279 7.65 -4.56 33.18
CA GLU A 279 7.18 -5.66 34.04
C GLU A 279 6.16 -6.51 33.28
N SER A 280 6.37 -7.83 33.27
CA SER A 280 5.59 -8.88 32.61
C SER A 280 4.26 -8.46 31.97
N GLY A 281 4.28 -8.29 30.65
CA GLY A 281 3.17 -8.03 29.76
C GLY A 281 3.65 -8.05 28.31
N ASP A 282 2.71 -8.06 27.36
CA ASP A 282 3.01 -7.88 25.93
C ASP A 282 3.67 -6.51 25.72
N LEU A 283 4.73 -6.48 24.92
CA LEU A 283 5.42 -5.26 24.55
C LEU A 283 4.44 -4.40 23.77
N GLU A 284 4.00 -3.28 24.33
CA GLU A 284 3.53 -2.18 23.51
C GLU A 284 4.77 -1.39 23.08
N PRO A 285 5.34 -1.63 21.89
CA PRO A 285 6.37 -0.76 21.36
C PRO A 285 5.83 0.68 21.33
N PHE A 286 6.67 1.66 21.67
CA PHE A 286 6.33 3.08 21.58
C PHE A 286 5.92 3.55 20.17
N VAL A 287 6.07 2.67 19.18
CA VAL A 287 5.65 2.85 17.81
C VAL A 287 4.89 1.60 17.39
N THR A 288 3.61 1.77 17.05
CA THR A 288 2.81 0.80 16.32
C THR A 288 3.61 0.37 15.09
N ARG A 289 4.02 -0.90 15.01
CA ARG A 289 4.51 -1.44 13.74
C ARG A 289 3.42 -1.10 12.71
N PRO A 290 3.72 -0.41 11.60
CA PRO A 290 2.82 -0.52 10.49
C PRO A 290 2.82 -2.00 10.15
N ASP A 291 1.72 -2.69 10.42
CA ASP A 291 1.51 -4.08 10.05
C ASP A 291 1.72 -4.17 8.54
N ARG A 292 2.95 -4.43 8.12
CA ARG A 292 3.30 -4.65 6.71
C ARG A 292 2.97 -6.10 6.45
N TRP A 293 1.70 -6.44 6.38
CA TRP A 293 1.27 -7.67 5.74
C TRP A 293 1.08 -7.40 4.26
N HIS A 294 1.16 -8.44 3.45
CA HIS A 294 0.87 -8.36 2.01
C HIS A 294 0.07 -9.58 1.58
N TRP A 295 -0.60 -9.47 0.45
CA TRP A 295 -1.29 -10.56 -0.21
C TRP A 295 -0.31 -11.33 -1.09
N SER A 296 -0.25 -12.65 -0.97
CA SER A 296 0.60 -13.53 -1.77
C SER A 296 -0.15 -14.78 -2.25
N CYS A 297 0.30 -15.38 -3.35
CA CYS A 297 -0.33 -16.57 -3.89
C CYS A 297 0.33 -17.84 -3.33
N ARG A 298 -0.46 -18.76 -2.76
CA ARG A 298 0.03 -20.11 -2.38
C ARG A 298 0.54 -20.96 -3.55
N ASN A 299 0.32 -20.52 -4.78
CA ASN A 299 0.69 -21.23 -6.00
C ASN A 299 0.17 -22.69 -6.06
N LEU A 300 -1.08 -22.92 -5.63
CA LEU A 300 -1.70 -24.25 -5.67
C LEU A 300 -1.72 -24.87 -7.08
N ALA A 301 -1.67 -24.02 -8.12
CA ALA A 301 -1.66 -24.43 -9.52
C ALA A 301 -0.25 -24.70 -10.08
N GLY A 302 0.83 -24.51 -9.29
CA GLY A 302 2.21 -24.75 -9.71
C GLY A 302 2.75 -23.84 -10.83
N LYS A 303 2.18 -22.65 -11.03
CA LYS A 303 2.60 -21.69 -12.05
C LYS A 303 3.74 -20.81 -11.53
N ALA A 304 4.86 -20.74 -12.26
CA ALA A 304 6.05 -20.00 -11.82
C ALA A 304 5.78 -18.52 -11.48
N GLY A 305 4.93 -17.85 -12.27
CA GLY A 305 4.60 -16.44 -12.05
C GLY A 305 3.74 -16.15 -10.81
N CYS A 306 3.20 -17.17 -10.12
CA CYS A 306 2.41 -16.95 -8.90
C CYS A 306 3.26 -16.54 -7.70
N LEU A 307 4.50 -17.05 -7.59
CA LEU A 307 5.36 -16.84 -6.43
C LEU A 307 5.87 -15.40 -6.32
N SER A 308 5.91 -14.67 -7.43
CA SER A 308 6.33 -13.26 -7.48
C SER A 308 5.20 -12.27 -7.23
N ILE A 309 3.96 -12.74 -7.02
CA ILE A 309 2.80 -11.86 -6.80
C ILE A 309 2.79 -11.41 -5.35
N GLN A 310 2.96 -10.10 -5.14
CA GLN A 310 2.85 -9.44 -3.85
C GLN A 310 2.03 -8.17 -3.98
N PHE A 311 0.90 -8.15 -3.29
CA PHE A 311 -0.06 -7.06 -3.32
C PHE A 311 -0.14 -6.42 -1.95
N ALA A 312 0.02 -5.09 -1.89
CA ALA A 312 -0.13 -4.31 -0.69
C ALA A 312 -1.58 -4.38 -0.17
N PRO A 313 -1.82 -4.21 1.13
CA PRO A 313 -3.17 -4.13 1.65
C PRO A 313 -3.88 -2.87 1.12
N HIS A 314 -5.19 -2.98 0.88
CA HIS A 314 -6.09 -1.86 0.61
C HIS A 314 -7.12 -1.80 1.73
N GLY A 315 -7.34 -0.62 2.30
CA GLY A 315 -8.18 -0.40 3.48
C GLY A 315 -7.43 0.30 4.58
#